data_AF-A0AAJ0U4Q3-F1
#
_entry.id   AF-A0AAJ0U4Q3-F1
#
_cell.length_a   1.000
_cell.length_b   1.000
_cell.length_c   1.000
_cell.angle_alpha   90.00
_cell.angle_beta   90.00
_cell.angle_gamma   90.00
#
_symmetry.space_group_name_H-M   'P 1'
#
loop_
_entity.id
_entity.type
_entity.pdbx_description
1 polymer ?
#
loop_
_entity_poly.entity_id
_entity_poly.type
_entity_poly.pdbx_seq_one_letter_code
_entity_poly.pdbx_strand_id
1 'polypeptide(L)'
;MPRPLTAYNRYLNRRRGQPANERTLISALLPAGALHTNTALSVTFLEGQDALLLTGCAQSILFDFLVKVGGRGDIYESTLVTFPLADRRWSGILWRTARVNCLTQHYADLWQTCFDPAIRDDGFTRAIPTADCSPNPAVSRPSASSPDPDGLAAEAPSLTHPPAGTLRWDALTAHWQRGCALRTDLERRQALLEIDVLVAMALGLSVDELIQIYEVQFPVMRAYEQADRYDATGRRLPNTGRKEAGARELREALREHDGESPVSVSWAIDNGLQTRARTFYPPFTPVDRVDDYRAAYRVFTARLANRQVTPEPVTDG
;
A
#
# COMPACT_ATOMS: atom_id res chain seq x y z
N MET A 1 3.22 13.91 -33.14
CA MET A 1 2.47 12.64 -33.21
C MET A 1 1.78 12.40 -31.87
N PRO A 2 0.61 11.74 -31.83
CA PRO A 2 -0.02 11.32 -30.57
C PRO A 2 0.91 10.36 -29.82
N ARG A 3 1.04 10.53 -28.49
CA ARG A 3 1.78 9.58 -27.65
C ARG A 3 1.01 8.25 -27.55
N PRO A 4 1.68 7.09 -27.62
CA PRO A 4 1.00 5.81 -27.44
C PRO A 4 0.47 5.69 -26.01
N LEU A 5 -0.63 4.95 -25.81
CA LEU A 5 -1.22 4.73 -24.48
C LEU A 5 -0.21 4.14 -23.49
N THR A 6 0.75 3.36 -24.00
CA THR A 6 1.84 2.75 -23.23
C THR A 6 2.77 3.78 -22.59
N ALA A 7 2.84 5.01 -23.11
CA ALA A 7 3.71 6.08 -22.61
C ALA A 7 3.24 6.70 -21.28
N TYR A 8 2.02 6.39 -20.83
CA TYR A 8 1.44 6.92 -19.59
C TYR A 8 1.51 5.88 -18.47
N ASN A 9 1.35 6.32 -17.23
CA ASN A 9 1.05 5.42 -16.12
C ASN A 9 -0.42 5.01 -16.20
N ARG A 10 -0.74 3.76 -15.90
CA ARG A 10 -2.09 3.20 -16.11
C ARG A 10 -2.62 2.54 -14.85
N TYR A 11 -3.90 2.75 -14.58
CA TYR A 11 -4.63 1.86 -13.69
C TYR A 11 -4.70 0.47 -14.31
N LEU A 12 -4.58 -0.57 -13.50
CA LEU A 12 -4.70 -1.97 -13.93
C LEU A 12 -5.54 -2.76 -12.91
N ASN A 13 -6.40 -3.67 -13.37
CA ASN A 13 -6.94 -4.75 -12.54
C ASN A 13 -6.88 -6.09 -13.26
N ARG A 14 -6.87 -7.18 -12.48
CA ARG A 14 -7.11 -8.52 -13.03
C ARG A 14 -8.54 -8.58 -13.58
N ARG A 15 -8.73 -9.29 -14.71
CA ARG A 15 -10.07 -9.54 -15.28
C ARG A 15 -10.95 -10.29 -14.29
N ARG A 16 -10.48 -11.41 -13.75
CA ARG A 16 -11.31 -12.30 -12.93
C ARG A 16 -11.53 -11.72 -11.53
N GLY A 17 -12.77 -11.42 -11.20
CA GLY A 17 -13.22 -11.15 -9.83
C GLY A 17 -13.53 -12.47 -9.11
N GLN A 18 -13.04 -12.63 -7.89
CA GLN A 18 -13.33 -13.81 -7.07
C GLN A 18 -13.99 -13.37 -5.75
N PRO A 19 -15.33 -13.24 -5.70
CA PRO A 19 -16.04 -12.70 -4.54
C PRO A 19 -15.83 -13.48 -3.23
N ALA A 20 -15.47 -14.75 -3.32
CA ALA A 20 -15.19 -15.62 -2.17
C ALA A 20 -13.81 -15.39 -1.53
N ASN A 21 -12.91 -14.66 -2.19
CA ASN A 21 -11.57 -14.38 -1.65
C ASN A 21 -11.60 -13.20 -0.66
N GLU A 22 -10.44 -12.93 -0.06
CA GLU A 22 -10.21 -11.75 0.79
C GLU A 22 -10.57 -10.42 0.08
N ARG A 23 -10.25 -10.33 -1.22
CA ARG A 23 -10.57 -9.19 -2.10
C ARG A 23 -11.06 -9.70 -3.46
N THR A 24 -12.09 -9.06 -4.01
CA THR A 24 -12.63 -9.35 -5.35
C THR A 24 -11.86 -8.54 -6.40
N LEU A 25 -11.79 -7.22 -6.18
CA LEU A 25 -11.11 -6.25 -7.04
C LEU A 25 -9.65 -6.12 -6.58
N ILE A 26 -8.73 -6.58 -7.44
CA ILE A 26 -7.29 -6.46 -7.20
C ILE A 26 -6.74 -5.55 -8.28
N SER A 27 -6.33 -4.36 -7.86
CA SER A 27 -5.80 -3.31 -8.71
C SER A 27 -4.33 -3.00 -8.43
N ALA A 28 -3.68 -2.44 -9.43
CA ALA A 28 -2.30 -1.98 -9.38
C ALA A 28 -2.13 -0.75 -10.27
N LEU A 29 -1.09 0.04 -9.99
CA LEU A 29 -0.64 1.11 -10.88
C LEU A 29 0.51 0.59 -11.75
N LEU A 30 0.30 0.55 -13.05
CA LEU A 30 1.29 0.12 -14.03
C LEU A 30 2.18 1.31 -14.42
N PRO A 31 3.52 1.18 -14.40
CA PRO A 31 4.41 2.26 -14.80
C PRO A 31 4.36 2.49 -16.31
N ALA A 32 4.76 3.68 -16.74
CA ALA A 32 4.93 3.98 -18.17
C ALA A 32 5.88 2.97 -18.85
N GLY A 33 5.54 2.58 -20.08
CA GLY A 33 6.26 1.60 -20.90
C GLY A 33 5.90 0.13 -20.63
N ALA A 34 5.31 -0.21 -19.48
CA ALA A 34 5.04 -1.61 -19.17
C ALA A 34 3.83 -2.19 -19.93
N LEU A 35 3.95 -3.43 -20.42
CA LEU A 35 2.88 -4.13 -21.13
C LEU A 35 2.22 -5.18 -20.23
N HIS A 36 1.01 -5.63 -20.60
CA HIS A 36 0.31 -6.70 -19.90
C HIS A 36 -0.45 -7.60 -20.89
N THR A 37 -0.82 -8.80 -20.43
CA THR A 37 -1.62 -9.74 -21.20
C THR A 37 -3.13 -9.45 -21.08
N ASN A 38 -3.94 -10.10 -21.91
CA ASN A 38 -5.39 -9.90 -21.98
C ASN A 38 -6.16 -10.23 -20.67
N THR A 39 -5.56 -11.00 -19.76
CA THR A 39 -6.18 -11.34 -18.47
C THR A 39 -6.07 -10.21 -17.44
N ALA A 40 -5.42 -9.11 -17.81
CA ALA A 40 -5.39 -7.86 -17.06
C ALA A 40 -5.99 -6.75 -17.94
N LEU A 41 -6.78 -5.87 -17.33
CA LEU A 41 -7.37 -4.70 -18.00
C LEU A 41 -6.73 -3.44 -17.46
N SER A 42 -6.33 -2.54 -18.36
CA SER A 42 -5.81 -1.23 -17.99
C SER A 42 -6.66 -0.09 -18.49
N VAL A 43 -6.68 1.00 -17.72
CA VAL A 43 -7.29 2.27 -18.10
C VAL A 43 -6.21 3.34 -18.08
N THR A 44 -6.16 4.14 -19.14
CA THR A 44 -5.19 5.22 -19.30
C THR A 44 -5.89 6.56 -19.12
N PHE A 45 -5.25 7.46 -18.38
CA PHE A 45 -5.71 8.83 -18.21
C PHE A 45 -4.70 9.78 -18.86
N LEU A 46 -5.18 10.93 -19.33
CA LEU A 46 -4.31 12.01 -19.78
C LEU A 46 -3.51 12.58 -18.60
N GLU A 47 -4.17 12.71 -17.45
CA GLU A 47 -3.61 13.26 -16.23
C GLU A 47 -3.27 12.16 -15.23
N GLY A 48 -2.05 12.18 -14.70
CA GLY A 48 -1.55 11.18 -13.76
C GLY A 48 -2.32 11.14 -12.43
N GLN A 49 -2.87 12.29 -12.02
CA GLN A 49 -3.67 12.42 -10.81
C GLN A 49 -4.93 11.56 -10.87
N ASP A 50 -5.59 11.50 -12.02
CA ASP A 50 -6.83 10.71 -12.18
C ASP A 50 -6.53 9.21 -12.19
N ALA A 51 -5.39 8.80 -12.77
CA ALA A 51 -4.91 7.43 -12.69
C ALA A 51 -4.63 7.01 -11.23
N LEU A 52 -4.04 7.90 -10.43
CA LEU A 52 -3.83 7.68 -9.00
C LEU A 52 -5.16 7.63 -8.24
N LEU A 53 -6.10 8.54 -8.51
CA LEU A 53 -7.41 8.56 -7.86
C LEU A 53 -8.20 7.29 -8.12
N LEU A 54 -8.34 6.86 -9.38
CA LEU A 54 -9.00 5.59 -9.69
C LEU A 54 -8.29 4.42 -9.01
N THR A 55 -6.95 4.39 -9.05
CA THR A 55 -6.19 3.32 -8.40
C THR A 55 -6.45 3.28 -6.89
N GLY A 56 -6.45 4.42 -6.21
CA GLY A 56 -6.73 4.53 -4.79
C GLY A 56 -8.14 4.09 -4.45
N CYS A 57 -9.13 4.61 -5.18
CA CYS A 57 -10.52 4.22 -4.98
C CYS A 57 -10.72 2.71 -5.20
N ALA A 58 -10.14 2.15 -6.27
CA ALA A 58 -10.20 0.71 -6.54
C ALA A 58 -9.45 -0.15 -5.52
N GLN A 59 -8.43 0.41 -4.84
CA GLN A 59 -7.74 -0.27 -3.74
C GLN A 59 -8.58 -0.28 -2.45
N SER A 60 -9.58 0.60 -2.34
CA SER A 60 -10.51 0.61 -1.22
C SER A 60 -11.45 -0.61 -1.23
N ILE A 61 -11.83 -1.07 -0.03
CA ILE A 61 -12.86 -2.09 0.13
C ILE A 61 -14.23 -1.64 -0.41
N LEU A 62 -14.48 -0.32 -0.53
CA LEU A 62 -15.76 0.20 -1.02
C LEU A 62 -15.95 -0.08 -2.52
N PHE A 63 -14.91 0.09 -3.33
CA PHE A 63 -15.00 -0.26 -4.75
C PHE A 63 -15.00 -1.77 -4.95
N ASP A 64 -14.31 -2.53 -4.10
CA ASP A 64 -14.42 -3.99 -4.06
C ASP A 64 -15.86 -4.42 -3.74
N PHE A 65 -16.52 -3.77 -2.78
CA PHE A 65 -17.90 -4.01 -2.41
C PHE A 65 -18.86 -3.77 -3.58
N LEU A 66 -18.68 -2.68 -4.34
CA LEU A 66 -19.47 -2.41 -5.55
C LEU A 66 -19.36 -3.55 -6.58
N VAL A 67 -18.16 -4.08 -6.79
CA VAL A 67 -17.95 -5.25 -7.66
C VAL A 67 -18.64 -6.49 -7.08
N LYS A 68 -18.50 -6.70 -5.77
CA LYS A 68 -19.01 -7.88 -5.06
C LYS A 68 -20.54 -7.94 -5.08
N VAL A 69 -21.23 -6.84 -4.76
CA VAL A 69 -22.69 -6.74 -4.85
C VAL A 69 -23.19 -6.80 -6.28
N GLY A 70 -22.40 -6.30 -7.23
CA GLY A 70 -22.70 -6.45 -8.66
C GLY A 70 -22.65 -7.91 -9.15
N GLY A 71 -22.15 -8.86 -8.35
CA GLY A 71 -22.11 -10.28 -8.68
C GLY A 71 -21.23 -10.63 -9.89
N ARG A 72 -20.32 -9.74 -10.29
CA ARG A 72 -19.55 -9.88 -11.53
C ARG A 72 -18.32 -10.77 -11.32
N GLY A 73 -18.29 -11.90 -12.03
CA GLY A 73 -17.14 -12.81 -12.04
C GLY A 73 -15.95 -12.30 -12.87
N ASP A 74 -16.21 -11.42 -13.83
CA ASP A 74 -15.20 -10.71 -14.60
C ASP A 74 -15.44 -9.19 -14.55
N ILE A 75 -14.37 -8.44 -14.35
CA ILE A 75 -14.33 -6.99 -14.17
C ILE A 75 -13.81 -6.37 -15.46
N TYR A 76 -14.72 -6.06 -16.37
CA TYR A 76 -14.43 -5.39 -17.64
C TYR A 76 -14.60 -3.88 -17.56
N GLU A 77 -14.27 -3.19 -18.65
CA GLU A 77 -14.55 -1.76 -18.86
C GLU A 77 -15.99 -1.39 -18.45
N SER A 78 -16.99 -2.19 -18.85
CA SER A 78 -18.40 -1.98 -18.50
C SER A 78 -18.68 -1.92 -16.99
N THR A 79 -17.80 -2.48 -16.16
CA THR A 79 -17.85 -2.34 -14.71
C THR A 79 -17.10 -1.08 -14.26
N LEU A 80 -15.92 -0.83 -14.82
CA LEU A 80 -15.09 0.31 -14.45
C LEU A 80 -15.78 1.65 -14.72
N VAL A 81 -16.54 1.77 -15.82
CA VAL A 81 -17.29 2.99 -16.16
C VAL A 81 -18.42 3.31 -15.18
N THR A 82 -18.82 2.35 -14.34
CA THR A 82 -19.86 2.56 -13.32
C THR A 82 -19.31 3.06 -11.99
N PHE A 83 -17.99 3.11 -11.83
CA PHE A 83 -17.38 3.51 -10.58
C PHE A 83 -17.54 5.00 -10.30
N PRO A 84 -18.02 5.38 -9.10
CA PRO A 84 -18.15 6.77 -8.70
C PRO A 84 -16.77 7.33 -8.34
N LEU A 85 -16.06 7.88 -9.32
CA LEU A 85 -14.73 8.44 -9.11
C LEU A 85 -14.79 9.66 -8.18
N ALA A 86 -13.94 9.66 -7.14
CA ALA A 86 -13.67 10.84 -6.34
C ALA A 86 -12.97 11.91 -7.19
N ASP A 87 -13.26 13.17 -6.94
CA ASP A 87 -12.57 14.29 -7.59
C ASP A 87 -11.21 14.59 -6.92
N ARG A 88 -10.46 15.51 -7.53
CA ARG A 88 -9.11 15.90 -7.10
C ARG A 88 -9.07 16.65 -5.76
N ARG A 89 -10.22 17.08 -5.20
CA ARG A 89 -10.26 17.70 -3.86
C ARG A 89 -9.89 16.68 -2.77
N TRP A 90 -10.01 15.39 -3.07
CA TRP A 90 -9.59 14.28 -2.22
C TRP A 90 -8.10 13.96 -2.38
N SER A 91 -7.23 14.97 -2.30
CA SER A 91 -5.77 14.83 -2.44
C SER A 91 -5.16 13.83 -1.44
N GLY A 92 -5.81 13.63 -0.28
CA GLY A 92 -5.41 12.60 0.68
C GLY A 92 -5.46 11.18 0.14
N ILE A 93 -6.39 10.86 -0.77
CA ILE A 93 -6.46 9.55 -1.46
C ILE A 93 -5.27 9.42 -2.39
N LEU A 94 -5.11 10.41 -3.28
CA LEU A 94 -4.07 10.45 -4.31
C LEU A 94 -2.68 10.19 -3.72
N TRP A 95 -2.33 10.89 -2.65
CA TRP A 95 -1.00 10.81 -2.07
C TRP A 95 -0.72 9.53 -1.28
N ARG A 96 -1.73 9.00 -0.60
CA ARG A 96 -1.61 7.66 0.02
C ARG A 96 -1.42 6.61 -1.07
N THR A 97 -2.17 6.72 -2.17
CA THR A 97 -2.01 5.82 -3.32
C THR A 97 -0.65 5.95 -3.98
N ALA A 98 -0.17 7.18 -4.23
CA ALA A 98 1.15 7.42 -4.80
C ALA A 98 2.24 6.78 -3.93
N ARG A 99 2.18 6.99 -2.61
CA ARG A 99 3.17 6.42 -1.68
C ARG A 99 3.09 4.89 -1.57
N VAL A 100 1.90 4.30 -1.71
CA VAL A 100 1.73 2.83 -1.73
C VAL A 100 2.21 2.20 -3.04
N ASN A 101 2.10 2.88 -4.18
CA ASN A 101 2.35 2.29 -5.50
C ASN A 101 3.69 2.69 -6.13
N CYS A 102 4.17 3.91 -5.92
CA CYS A 102 5.39 4.46 -6.55
C CYS A 102 6.68 3.94 -5.87
N LEU A 103 6.90 2.62 -5.94
CA LEU A 103 7.97 1.92 -5.19
C LEU A 103 9.37 2.06 -5.81
N THR A 104 9.45 2.40 -7.09
CA THR A 104 10.68 2.45 -7.89
C THR A 104 10.79 3.74 -8.69
N GLN A 105 11.98 4.02 -9.23
CA GLN A 105 12.26 5.19 -10.05
C GLN A 105 11.41 5.29 -11.33
N HIS A 106 10.79 4.19 -11.77
CA HIS A 106 9.91 4.19 -12.96
C HIS A 106 8.63 5.03 -12.77
N TYR A 107 8.33 5.43 -11.53
CA TYR A 107 7.22 6.33 -11.23
C TYR A 107 7.67 7.77 -10.97
N ALA A 108 8.95 8.11 -11.19
CA ALA A 108 9.50 9.42 -10.87
C ALA A 108 8.77 10.56 -11.60
N ASP A 109 8.49 10.40 -12.88
CA ASP A 109 7.76 11.39 -13.68
C ASP A 109 6.32 11.58 -13.17
N LEU A 110 5.63 10.49 -12.84
CA LEU A 110 4.28 10.56 -12.26
C LEU A 110 4.29 11.28 -10.91
N TRP A 111 5.25 10.92 -10.05
CA TRP A 111 5.42 11.51 -8.73
C TRP A 111 5.64 13.02 -8.84
N GLN A 112 6.56 13.43 -9.71
CA GLN A 112 6.91 14.83 -9.90
C GLN A 112 5.74 15.63 -10.48
N THR A 113 5.06 15.11 -11.50
CA THR A 113 3.92 15.78 -12.13
C THR A 113 2.72 15.91 -11.21
N CYS A 114 2.54 14.97 -10.28
CA CYS A 114 1.45 15.03 -9.31
C CYS A 114 1.83 15.81 -8.05
N PHE A 115 3.08 16.28 -7.90
CA PHE A 115 3.57 16.90 -6.67
C PHE A 115 2.90 18.22 -6.33
N ASP A 116 2.34 18.27 -5.13
CA ASP A 116 1.71 19.42 -4.52
C ASP A 116 2.39 19.64 -3.16
N PRO A 117 3.09 20.77 -2.95
CA PRO A 117 3.75 21.09 -1.69
C PRO A 117 2.83 21.01 -0.46
N ALA A 118 1.52 21.25 -0.62
CA ALA A 118 0.55 21.20 0.48
C ALA A 118 0.44 19.79 1.11
N ILE A 119 0.94 18.75 0.44
CA ILE A 119 0.95 17.40 1.02
C ILE A 119 1.82 17.27 2.26
N ARG A 120 2.78 18.19 2.44
CA ARG A 120 3.67 18.22 3.60
C ARG A 120 2.95 18.47 4.92
N ASP A 121 1.78 19.09 4.85
CA ASP A 121 0.93 19.37 6.00
C ASP A 121 -0.03 18.20 6.34
N ASP A 122 -0.05 17.13 5.53
CA ASP A 122 -0.77 15.89 5.84
C ASP A 122 0.06 14.99 6.77
N GLY A 123 -0.55 13.91 7.22
CA GLY A 123 0.06 12.94 8.13
C GLY A 123 -0.83 11.72 8.26
N PHE A 124 -0.26 10.62 8.77
CA PHE A 124 -1.11 9.52 9.22
C PHE A 124 -2.03 10.00 10.35
N THR A 125 -3.22 9.42 10.40
CA THR A 125 -4.23 9.66 11.43
C THR A 125 -3.85 9.00 12.76
N ARG A 126 -3.00 7.98 12.72
CA ARG A 126 -2.33 7.37 13.86
C ARG A 126 -0.81 7.44 13.68
N ALA A 127 -0.09 7.67 14.77
CA ALA A 127 1.36 7.60 14.76
C ALA A 127 1.79 6.16 14.45
N ILE A 128 2.61 6.01 13.41
CA ILE A 128 3.27 4.74 13.10
C ILE A 128 4.66 4.81 13.71
N PRO A 129 5.11 3.79 14.45
CA PRO A 129 6.49 3.73 14.91
C PRO A 129 7.42 3.84 13.71
N THR A 130 8.11 4.98 13.57
CA THR A 130 9.22 5.10 12.65
C THR A 130 10.41 4.50 13.35
N ALA A 131 11.01 3.45 12.80
CA ALA A 131 12.35 3.07 13.22
C ALA A 131 13.24 4.29 12.95
N ASP A 132 13.71 4.95 14.00
CA ASP A 132 14.62 6.08 13.86
C ASP A 132 15.82 5.60 13.02
N CYS A 133 16.00 6.19 11.84
CA CYS A 133 17.24 6.08 11.09
C CYS A 133 18.32 6.88 11.83
N SER A 134 18.75 6.41 13.00
CA SER A 134 20.11 6.69 13.43
C SER A 134 21.05 5.92 12.50
N PRO A 135 22.11 6.54 11.96
CA PRO A 135 23.11 5.81 11.19
C PRO A 135 23.76 4.78 12.11
N ASN A 136 23.43 3.50 11.95
CA ASN A 136 24.06 2.43 12.71
C ASN A 136 25.59 2.49 12.47
N PRO A 137 26.44 2.32 13.50
CA PRO A 137 27.88 2.45 13.36
C PRO A 137 28.39 1.37 12.41
N ALA A 138 29.35 1.77 11.57
CA ALA A 138 29.89 0.99 10.47
C ALA A 138 30.22 -0.46 10.86
N VAL A 139 29.45 -1.41 10.33
CA VAL A 139 29.89 -2.81 10.27
C VAL A 139 30.91 -2.90 9.14
N SER A 140 32.19 -3.01 9.52
CA SER A 140 33.32 -3.19 8.61
C SER A 140 33.11 -4.38 7.68
N ARG A 141 33.15 -4.10 6.37
CA ARG A 141 33.00 -5.07 5.28
C ARG A 141 34.32 -5.82 5.08
N PRO A 142 34.36 -7.15 4.96
CA PRO A 142 35.58 -7.86 4.57
C PRO A 142 35.88 -7.62 3.08
N SER A 143 37.17 -7.55 2.75
CA SER A 143 37.74 -7.23 1.44
C SER A 143 37.33 -8.23 0.35
N ALA A 144 36.87 -7.73 -0.79
CA ALA A 144 36.54 -8.53 -1.97
C ALA A 144 37.81 -9.00 -2.70
N SER A 145 37.87 -10.30 -3.01
CA SER A 145 38.79 -10.88 -4.00
C SER A 145 38.24 -10.72 -5.43
N SER A 146 39.16 -10.67 -6.39
CA SER A 146 39.08 -10.24 -7.81
C SER A 146 37.95 -10.77 -8.69
N PRO A 147 37.63 -10.09 -9.82
CA PRO A 147 36.54 -10.45 -10.72
C PRO A 147 36.98 -11.46 -11.80
N ASP A 148 36.13 -12.45 -12.08
CA ASP A 148 36.21 -13.28 -13.29
C ASP A 148 35.73 -12.49 -14.52
N PRO A 149 36.37 -12.66 -15.70
CA PRO A 149 35.94 -12.05 -16.95
C PRO A 149 34.94 -12.96 -17.69
N ASP A 150 34.00 -12.34 -18.38
CA ASP A 150 32.98 -12.94 -19.27
C ASP A 150 31.74 -13.57 -18.63
N GLY A 151 30.58 -12.93 -18.89
CA GLY A 151 29.27 -13.60 -18.91
C GLY A 151 28.23 -12.97 -17.99
N LEU A 152 27.47 -12.00 -18.53
CA LEU A 152 26.10 -11.63 -18.11
C LEU A 152 25.84 -11.69 -16.60
N ALA A 153 26.17 -10.61 -15.89
CA ALA A 153 25.72 -10.41 -14.53
C ALA A 153 24.18 -10.34 -14.49
N ALA A 154 23.56 -11.49 -14.21
CA ALA A 154 22.25 -11.50 -13.58
C ALA A 154 22.42 -10.78 -12.24
N GLU A 155 21.89 -9.56 -12.14
CA GLU A 155 21.73 -8.89 -10.85
C GLU A 155 20.82 -9.78 -9.99
N ALA A 156 21.44 -10.64 -9.18
CA ALA A 156 20.76 -11.31 -8.10
C ALA A 156 20.17 -10.22 -7.18
N PRO A 157 18.86 -10.25 -6.87
CA PRO A 157 18.28 -9.29 -5.96
C PRO A 157 18.83 -9.58 -4.56
N SER A 158 19.92 -8.89 -4.21
CA SER A 158 20.51 -8.97 -2.88
C SER A 158 19.50 -8.41 -1.86
N LEU A 159 18.80 -9.33 -1.19
CA LEU A 159 17.87 -9.06 -0.09
C LEU A 159 18.61 -8.74 1.22
N THR A 160 19.61 -7.88 1.16
CA THR A 160 20.39 -7.42 2.33
C THR A 160 20.67 -5.91 2.21
N HIS A 161 19.61 -5.11 2.26
CA HIS A 161 19.74 -3.69 2.56
C HIS A 161 18.94 -3.37 3.82
N PRO A 162 19.51 -2.60 4.78
CA PRO A 162 18.73 -2.08 5.90
C PRO A 162 17.60 -1.19 5.34
N PRO A 163 16.46 -1.07 6.04
CA PRO A 163 15.39 -0.20 5.57
C PRO A 163 15.90 1.24 5.65
N ALA A 164 16.16 1.87 4.50
CA ALA A 164 16.01 3.32 4.44
C ALA A 164 14.56 3.60 4.85
N GLY A 165 14.38 4.20 6.03
CA GLY A 165 13.07 4.50 6.59
C GLY A 165 12.22 5.30 5.61
N THR A 166 10.91 5.11 5.68
CA THR A 166 10.02 5.91 4.85
C THR A 166 10.01 7.36 5.37
N LEU A 167 10.14 8.31 4.43
CA LEU A 167 10.11 9.73 4.73
C LEU A 167 8.79 10.11 5.39
N ARG A 168 8.88 11.02 6.35
CA ARG A 168 7.73 11.70 6.91
C ARG A 168 7.08 12.59 5.85
N TRP A 169 5.81 12.95 6.08
CA TRP A 169 5.01 13.71 5.13
C TRP A 169 5.61 15.11 4.85
N ASP A 170 6.07 15.78 5.90
CA ASP A 170 6.77 17.07 5.88
C ASP A 170 8.09 17.04 5.09
N ALA A 171 8.75 15.87 5.03
CA ALA A 171 10.00 15.66 4.31
C ALA A 171 9.83 15.27 2.83
N LEU A 172 8.60 15.15 2.31
CA LEU A 172 8.38 14.78 0.91
C LEU A 172 8.85 15.87 -0.07
N THR A 173 9.39 15.45 -1.20
CA THR A 173 9.90 16.36 -2.25
C THR A 173 9.27 16.08 -3.61
N ALA A 174 9.33 17.05 -4.52
CA ALA A 174 8.88 16.89 -5.91
C ALA A 174 9.67 15.83 -6.67
N HIS A 175 10.95 15.63 -6.33
CA HIS A 175 11.75 14.55 -6.88
C HIS A 175 11.48 13.25 -6.12
N TRP A 176 11.25 12.17 -6.87
CA TRP A 176 11.06 10.87 -6.28
C TRP A 176 12.37 10.40 -5.61
N GLN A 177 12.24 9.88 -4.40
CA GLN A 177 13.31 9.24 -3.66
C GLN A 177 12.81 7.89 -3.17
N ARG A 178 13.72 6.94 -2.92
CA ARG A 178 13.36 5.63 -2.38
C ARG A 178 12.48 5.81 -1.14
N GLY A 179 12.87 6.63 -0.18
CA GLY A 179 12.13 6.86 1.07
C GLY A 179 10.71 7.43 0.91
N CYS A 180 10.32 8.01 -0.23
CA CYS A 180 8.97 8.55 -0.43
C CYS A 180 7.87 7.48 -0.30
N ALA A 181 8.17 6.25 -0.73
CA ALA A 181 7.20 5.17 -0.79
C ALA A 181 7.09 4.37 0.52
N LEU A 182 5.87 3.91 0.82
CA LEU A 182 5.53 3.09 1.99
C LEU A 182 5.86 1.63 1.73
N ARG A 183 6.79 1.08 2.51
CA ARG A 183 7.34 -0.27 2.28
C ARG A 183 7.05 -1.26 3.40
N THR A 184 6.87 -0.79 4.62
CA THR A 184 6.52 -1.69 5.71
C THR A 184 5.06 -2.13 5.57
N ASP A 185 4.75 -3.33 6.06
CA ASP A 185 3.38 -3.85 5.98
C ASP A 185 2.41 -2.96 6.78
N LEU A 186 2.86 -2.43 7.93
CA LEU A 186 2.08 -1.58 8.81
C LEU A 186 1.75 -0.22 8.17
N GLU A 187 2.74 0.45 7.57
CA GLU A 187 2.54 1.70 6.82
C GLU A 187 1.55 1.54 5.67
N ARG A 188 1.70 0.45 4.91
CA ARG A 188 0.83 0.16 3.78
C ARG A 188 -0.59 -0.16 4.26
N ARG A 189 -0.73 -0.92 5.35
CA ARG A 189 -2.02 -1.17 5.98
C ARG A 189 -2.68 0.15 6.39
N GLN A 190 -1.96 1.03 7.09
CA GLN A 190 -2.48 2.30 7.55
C GLN A 190 -2.92 3.19 6.38
N ALA A 191 -2.12 3.27 5.31
CA ALA A 191 -2.47 4.04 4.12
C ALA A 191 -3.71 3.50 3.41
N LEU A 192 -3.84 2.17 3.25
CA LEU A 192 -5.02 1.55 2.65
C LEU A 192 -6.28 1.74 3.50
N LEU A 193 -6.14 1.64 4.82
CA LEU A 193 -7.22 1.91 5.77
C LEU A 193 -7.70 3.36 5.68
N GLU A 194 -6.77 4.32 5.63
CA GLU A 194 -7.11 5.73 5.48
C GLU A 194 -7.70 6.04 4.10
N ILE A 195 -7.27 5.35 3.04
CA ILE A 195 -7.91 5.42 1.73
C ILE A 195 -9.37 4.96 1.83
N ASP A 196 -9.68 3.87 2.55
CA ASP A 196 -11.06 3.43 2.72
C ASP A 196 -11.95 4.52 3.35
N VAL A 197 -11.44 5.17 4.40
CA VAL A 197 -12.16 6.25 5.09
C VAL A 197 -12.35 7.47 4.20
N LEU A 198 -11.30 7.88 3.48
CA LEU A 198 -11.39 9.01 2.57
C LEU A 198 -12.35 8.73 1.41
N VAL A 199 -12.35 7.51 0.87
CA VAL A 199 -13.32 7.08 -0.16
C VAL A 199 -14.74 7.04 0.43
N ALA A 200 -14.92 6.58 1.67
CA ALA A 200 -16.22 6.60 2.33
C ALA A 200 -16.78 8.03 2.41
N MET A 201 -15.96 8.97 2.88
CA MET A 201 -16.33 10.39 2.94
C MET A 201 -16.60 10.99 1.56
N ALA A 202 -15.81 10.61 0.54
CA ALA A 202 -16.02 11.06 -0.84
C ALA A 202 -17.37 10.59 -1.41
N LEU A 203 -17.83 9.41 -1.01
CA LEU A 203 -19.13 8.86 -1.38
C LEU A 203 -20.28 9.28 -0.45
N GLY A 204 -20.00 10.10 0.57
CA GLY A 204 -21.00 10.55 1.54
C GLY A 204 -21.43 9.48 2.54
N LEU A 205 -20.62 8.44 2.75
CA LEU A 205 -20.87 7.38 3.73
C LEU A 205 -20.40 7.79 5.12
N SER A 206 -21.21 7.43 6.12
CA SER A 206 -20.83 7.48 7.53
C SER A 206 -19.80 6.41 7.88
N VAL A 207 -19.13 6.60 9.02
CA VAL A 207 -18.18 5.59 9.53
C VAL A 207 -18.88 4.27 9.87
N ASP A 208 -20.12 4.31 10.35
CA ASP A 208 -20.88 3.12 10.71
C ASP A 208 -21.29 2.32 9.47
N GLU A 209 -21.65 2.99 8.37
CA GLU A 209 -21.90 2.31 7.07
C GLU A 209 -20.62 1.67 6.52
N LEU A 210 -19.47 2.35 6.61
CA LEU A 210 -18.18 1.76 6.22
C LEU A 210 -17.86 0.51 7.05
N ILE A 211 -18.04 0.58 8.37
CA ILE A 211 -17.82 -0.55 9.28
C ILE A 211 -18.78 -1.69 8.95
N GLN A 212 -20.06 -1.39 8.71
CA GLN A 212 -21.06 -2.40 8.36
C GLN A 212 -20.71 -3.11 7.05
N ILE A 213 -20.27 -2.38 6.03
CA ILE A 213 -19.78 -2.96 4.77
C ILE A 213 -18.60 -3.90 5.05
N TYR A 214 -17.61 -3.45 5.81
CA TYR A 214 -16.46 -4.26 6.19
C TYR A 214 -16.86 -5.56 6.91
N GLU A 215 -17.67 -5.46 7.97
CA GLU A 215 -18.00 -6.60 8.82
C GLU A 215 -18.87 -7.64 8.13
N VAL A 216 -19.80 -7.22 7.27
CA VAL A 216 -20.75 -8.10 6.60
C VAL A 216 -20.17 -8.67 5.30
N GLN A 217 -19.51 -7.85 4.49
CA GLN A 217 -19.14 -8.22 3.12
C GLN A 217 -17.72 -8.76 2.99
N PHE A 218 -16.87 -8.53 4.00
CA PHE A 218 -15.47 -8.97 3.99
C PHE A 218 -15.11 -9.89 5.18
N PRO A 219 -15.89 -10.95 5.46
CA PRO A 219 -15.64 -11.82 6.62
C PRO A 219 -14.29 -12.56 6.53
N VAL A 220 -13.84 -12.91 5.32
CA VAL A 220 -12.53 -13.56 5.09
C VAL A 220 -11.38 -12.60 5.42
N MET A 221 -11.45 -11.37 4.92
CA MET A 221 -10.46 -10.32 5.22
C MET A 221 -10.41 -10.04 6.72
N ARG A 222 -11.58 -9.89 7.34
CA ARG A 222 -11.72 -9.66 8.78
C ARG A 222 -11.07 -10.78 9.60
N ALA A 223 -11.37 -12.03 9.28
CA ALA A 223 -10.83 -13.18 10.01
C ALA A 223 -9.29 -13.23 9.92
N TYR A 224 -8.72 -12.94 8.75
CA TYR A 224 -7.27 -12.89 8.62
C TYR A 224 -6.64 -11.72 9.36
N GLU A 225 -7.22 -10.52 9.25
CA GLU A 225 -6.68 -9.33 9.89
C GLU A 225 -6.75 -9.38 11.43
N GLN A 226 -7.80 -9.97 12.00
CA GLN A 226 -7.88 -10.20 13.46
C GLN A 226 -6.75 -11.08 14.00
N ALA A 227 -6.24 -11.99 13.17
CA ALA A 227 -5.10 -12.85 13.50
C ALA A 227 -3.75 -12.19 13.19
N ASP A 228 -3.72 -11.07 12.45
CA ASP A 228 -2.48 -10.42 12.07
C ASP A 228 -1.83 -9.72 13.28
N ARG A 229 -0.50 -9.82 13.33
CA ARG A 229 0.36 -9.15 14.31
C ARG A 229 1.50 -8.47 13.55
N TYR A 230 1.95 -7.32 14.04
CA TYR A 230 3.05 -6.56 13.47
C TYR A 230 4.19 -6.47 14.46
N ASP A 231 5.41 -6.63 13.96
CA ASP A 231 6.63 -6.47 14.73
C ASP A 231 6.98 -4.98 14.90
N ALA A 232 7.97 -4.68 15.75
CA ALA A 232 8.41 -3.30 16.03
C ALA A 232 8.94 -2.56 14.79
N THR A 233 9.31 -3.27 13.73
CA THR A 233 9.76 -2.70 12.45
C THR A 233 8.61 -2.45 11.48
N GLY A 234 7.37 -2.73 11.88
CA GLY A 234 6.18 -2.59 11.05
C GLY A 234 6.00 -3.74 10.05
N ARG A 235 6.69 -4.86 10.22
CA ARG A 235 6.51 -6.06 9.39
C ARG A 235 5.42 -6.94 9.95
N ARG A 236 4.56 -7.46 9.06
CA ARG A 236 3.51 -8.41 9.45
C ARG A 236 4.11 -9.80 9.67
N LEU A 237 3.71 -10.44 10.76
CA LEU A 237 4.05 -11.82 11.04
C LEU A 237 3.30 -12.75 10.06
N PRO A 238 3.97 -13.73 9.45
CA PRO A 238 3.33 -14.75 8.62
C PRO A 238 2.16 -15.43 9.34
N ASN A 239 1.03 -15.52 8.64
CA ASN A 239 -0.24 -15.99 9.17
C ASN A 239 -0.60 -17.37 8.59
N THR A 240 -0.89 -18.31 9.48
CA THR A 240 -1.27 -19.66 9.10
C THR A 240 -2.66 -19.79 8.47
N GLY A 241 -3.58 -18.87 8.75
CA GLY A 241 -4.88 -18.81 8.09
C GLY A 241 -4.75 -18.54 6.59
N ARG A 242 -3.79 -17.70 6.20
CA ARG A 242 -3.43 -17.43 4.80
C ARG A 242 -2.48 -18.48 4.18
N LYS A 243 -2.09 -19.52 4.93
CA LYS A 243 -1.11 -20.55 4.53
C LYS A 243 0.22 -19.94 4.06
N GLU A 244 0.68 -18.90 4.74
CA GLU A 244 1.91 -18.19 4.37
C GLU A 244 3.16 -19.01 4.74
N ALA A 245 4.17 -18.94 3.88
CA ALA A 245 5.44 -19.63 4.11
C ALA A 245 6.12 -19.10 5.39
N GLY A 246 6.60 -20.01 6.24
CA GLY A 246 7.21 -19.68 7.53
C GLY A 246 6.22 -19.50 8.68
N ALA A 247 4.92 -19.54 8.43
CA ALA A 247 3.92 -19.26 9.47
C ALA A 247 3.79 -20.39 10.49
N ARG A 248 4.04 -21.66 10.10
CA ARG A 248 4.04 -22.77 11.05
C ARG A 248 5.26 -22.69 11.96
N GLU A 249 6.43 -22.50 11.37
CA GLU A 249 7.72 -22.39 12.03
C GLU A 249 7.69 -21.23 13.03
N LEU A 250 7.16 -20.07 12.62
CA LEU A 250 6.98 -18.92 13.52
C LEU A 250 6.00 -19.20 14.65
N ARG A 251 4.86 -19.85 14.37
CA ARG A 251 3.89 -20.19 15.43
C ARG A 251 4.50 -21.12 16.47
N GLU A 252 5.30 -22.10 16.04
CA GLU A 252 6.01 -23.01 16.94
C GLU A 252 7.05 -22.27 17.79
N ALA A 253 7.85 -21.40 17.17
CA ALA A 253 8.83 -20.57 17.87
C ALA A 253 8.19 -19.63 18.92
N LEU A 254 6.95 -19.18 18.68
CA LEU A 254 6.23 -18.26 19.58
C LEU A 254 5.53 -18.94 20.77
N ARG A 255 5.42 -20.27 20.83
CA ARG A 255 4.67 -20.96 21.91
C ARG A 255 5.28 -20.79 23.29
N GLU A 256 6.60 -20.80 23.36
CA GLU A 256 7.38 -20.72 24.61
C GLU A 256 8.28 -19.47 24.62
N HIS A 257 7.92 -18.48 23.80
CA HIS A 257 8.71 -17.26 23.65
C HIS A 257 8.51 -16.30 24.84
N ASP A 258 9.57 -15.62 25.24
CA ASP A 258 9.58 -14.67 26.36
C ASP A 258 8.78 -13.39 26.11
N GLY A 259 8.52 -13.07 24.84
CA GLY A 259 7.80 -11.87 24.39
C GLY A 259 8.69 -10.65 24.16
N GLU A 260 9.99 -10.74 24.43
CA GLU A 260 10.94 -9.62 24.39
C GLU A 260 12.06 -9.85 23.37
N SER A 261 12.52 -11.08 23.23
CA SER A 261 13.66 -11.42 22.36
C SER A 261 13.31 -11.45 20.87
N PRO A 262 14.23 -11.10 19.96
CA PRO A 262 14.02 -11.30 18.53
C PRO A 262 13.83 -12.79 18.18
N VAL A 263 12.84 -13.10 17.33
CA VAL A 263 12.53 -14.46 16.91
C VAL A 263 13.04 -14.70 15.49
N SER A 264 13.98 -15.63 15.34
CA SER A 264 14.47 -16.07 14.03
C SER A 264 13.88 -17.41 13.64
N VAL A 265 13.33 -17.49 12.44
CA VAL A 265 12.78 -18.72 11.86
C VAL A 265 13.25 -18.90 10.43
N SER A 266 13.44 -20.15 10.04
CA SER A 266 13.82 -20.52 8.68
C SER A 266 12.91 -21.59 8.12
N TRP A 267 12.59 -21.48 6.83
CA TRP A 267 11.76 -22.45 6.13
C TRP A 267 12.23 -22.65 4.70
N ALA A 268 11.89 -23.81 4.14
CA ALA A 268 12.15 -24.14 2.75
C ALA A 268 11.29 -23.31 1.79
N ILE A 269 11.89 -22.84 0.71
CA ILE A 269 11.23 -22.25 -0.45
C ILE A 269 11.66 -23.04 -1.71
N ASP A 270 10.97 -22.80 -2.83
CA ASP A 270 11.27 -23.42 -4.13
C ASP A 270 11.37 -24.95 -4.06
N ASN A 271 10.31 -25.60 -3.54
CA ASN A 271 10.23 -27.05 -3.34
C ASN A 271 11.40 -27.67 -2.55
N GLY A 272 12.02 -26.90 -1.64
CA GLY A 272 13.13 -27.37 -0.82
C GLY A 272 14.52 -27.06 -1.37
N LEU A 273 14.62 -26.43 -2.54
CA LEU A 273 15.91 -26.10 -3.16
C LEU A 273 16.60 -24.91 -2.49
N GLN A 274 15.85 -24.08 -1.76
CA GLN A 274 16.38 -22.93 -1.06
C GLN A 274 15.79 -22.82 0.34
N THR A 275 16.55 -22.27 1.27
CA THR A 275 16.07 -21.95 2.63
C THR A 275 16.04 -20.45 2.82
N ARG A 276 14.93 -19.97 3.36
CA ARG A 276 14.77 -18.57 3.73
C ARG A 276 14.76 -18.45 5.23
N ALA A 277 15.71 -17.70 5.78
CA ALA A 277 15.71 -17.30 7.18
C ALA A 277 15.18 -15.87 7.34
N ARG A 278 14.45 -15.61 8.42
CA ARG A 278 13.96 -14.28 8.79
C ARG A 278 13.95 -14.09 10.30
N THR A 279 14.18 -12.86 10.72
CA THR A 279 14.08 -12.41 12.13
C THR A 279 12.94 -11.40 12.28
N PHE A 280 12.19 -11.51 13.37
CA PHE A 280 11.08 -10.62 13.77
C PHE A 280 11.37 -10.04 15.15
N TYR A 281 10.98 -8.78 15.37
CA TYR A 281 11.35 -8.01 16.57
C TYR A 281 10.12 -7.63 17.41
N PRO A 282 10.00 -8.08 18.66
CA PRO A 282 8.90 -7.65 19.55
C PRO A 282 8.92 -6.14 19.85
N PRO A 283 7.81 -5.55 20.33
CA PRO A 283 6.53 -6.21 20.63
C PRO A 283 5.76 -6.61 19.37
N PHE A 284 5.01 -7.72 19.45
CA PHE A 284 4.12 -8.18 18.38
C PHE A 284 2.70 -7.64 18.60
N THR A 285 2.39 -6.53 17.95
CA THR A 285 1.19 -5.73 18.22
C THR A 285 0.02 -6.18 17.34
N PRO A 286 -1.17 -6.44 17.90
CA PRO A 286 -2.40 -6.67 17.12
C PRO A 286 -2.91 -5.39 16.46
N VAL A 287 -3.85 -5.54 15.54
CA VAL A 287 -4.52 -4.42 14.88
C VAL A 287 -6.04 -4.53 15.03
N ASP A 288 -6.72 -3.39 15.10
CA ASP A 288 -8.17 -3.30 15.13
C ASP A 288 -8.64 -2.30 14.06
N ARG A 289 -9.08 -2.84 12.92
CA ARG A 289 -9.55 -2.01 11.80
C ARG A 289 -10.77 -1.17 12.15
N VAL A 290 -11.67 -1.64 13.01
CA VAL A 290 -12.91 -0.91 13.33
C VAL A 290 -12.56 0.32 14.16
N ASP A 291 -11.70 0.16 15.17
CA ASP A 291 -11.19 1.28 15.96
C ASP A 291 -10.33 2.24 15.12
N ASP A 292 -9.46 1.70 14.27
CA ASP A 292 -8.68 2.49 13.31
C ASP A 292 -9.59 3.31 12.36
N TYR A 293 -10.66 2.72 11.82
CA TYR A 293 -11.64 3.44 10.98
C TYR A 293 -12.29 4.59 11.74
N ARG A 294 -12.73 4.38 12.98
CA ARG A 294 -13.31 5.45 13.81
C ARG A 294 -12.31 6.57 14.08
N ALA A 295 -11.06 6.22 14.41
CA ALA A 295 -10.02 7.20 14.64
C ALA A 295 -9.70 8.00 13.37
N ALA A 296 -9.49 7.33 12.25
CA ALA A 296 -9.19 7.96 10.98
C ALA A 296 -10.34 8.84 10.49
N TYR A 297 -11.59 8.39 10.62
CA TYR A 297 -12.76 9.16 10.22
C TYR A 297 -12.86 10.45 11.04
N ARG A 298 -12.74 10.38 12.36
CA ARG A 298 -12.72 11.57 13.23
C ARG A 298 -11.64 12.58 12.82
N VAL A 299 -10.42 12.11 12.56
CA VAL A 299 -9.29 12.98 12.18
C VAL A 299 -9.54 13.63 10.82
N PHE A 300 -10.00 12.87 9.81
CA PHE A 300 -10.24 13.43 8.48
C PHE A 300 -11.44 14.39 8.46
N THR A 301 -12.50 14.13 9.22
CA THR A 301 -13.60 15.09 9.38
C THR A 301 -13.08 16.44 9.89
N ALA A 302 -12.23 16.44 10.92
CA ALA A 302 -11.63 17.67 11.44
C ALA A 302 -10.73 18.37 10.41
N ARG A 303 -9.88 17.61 9.68
CA ARG A 303 -9.00 18.17 8.63
C ARG A 303 -9.79 18.80 7.48
N LEU A 304 -10.88 18.16 7.05
CA LEU A 304 -11.72 18.67 5.96
C LEU A 304 -12.52 19.90 6.37
N ALA A 305 -13.04 19.94 7.60
CA ALA A 305 -13.70 21.12 8.14
C ALA A 305 -12.77 22.34 8.13
N ASN A 306 -11.51 22.17 8.56
CA ASN A 306 -10.52 23.26 8.56
C ASN A 306 -10.18 23.77 7.15
N ARG A 307 -10.22 22.90 6.13
CA ARG A 307 -9.99 23.29 4.73
C ARG A 307 -11.14 24.12 4.15
N GLN A 308 -12.38 23.84 4.53
CA GLN A 308 -13.56 24.61 4.07
C GLN A 308 -13.65 26.02 4.69
N VAL A 309 -12.99 26.25 5.84
CA VAL A 309 -13.01 27.55 6.54
C VAL A 309 -11.98 28.54 5.97
N THR A 310 -11.01 28.09 5.16
CA THR A 310 -10.04 28.98 4.51
C THR A 310 -10.64 29.46 3.18
N PRO A 311 -11.09 30.73 3.04
CA PRO A 311 -11.64 31.20 1.78
C PRO A 311 -10.52 31.24 0.73
N GLU A 312 -10.81 30.82 -0.50
CA GLU A 312 -9.94 31.18 -1.63
C GLU A 312 -9.82 32.72 -1.66
N PRO A 313 -8.61 33.27 -1.82
CA PRO A 313 -8.48 34.70 -2.04
C PRO A 313 -9.27 35.05 -3.29
N VAL A 314 -10.30 35.87 -3.13
CA VAL A 314 -11.02 36.50 -4.23
C VAL A 314 -9.98 37.29 -5.03
N THR A 315 -9.56 36.75 -6.17
CA THR A 315 -8.81 37.52 -7.16
C THR A 315 -9.80 38.46 -7.83
N ASP A 316 -9.98 39.64 -7.24
CA ASP A 316 -10.47 40.82 -7.94
C ASP A 316 -9.28 41.39 -8.75
N GLY A 317 -9.41 41.42 -10.08
CA GLY A 317 -8.46 42.08 -10.98
C GLY A 317 -8.36 41.44 -12.35
#